data_AF-A0A948PNJ0-F1
#
_entry.id   AF-A0A948PNJ0-F1
#
_cell.length_a   1.000
_cell.length_b   1.000
_cell.length_c   1.000
_cell.angle_alpha   90.00
_cell.angle_beta   90.00
_cell.angle_gamma   90.00
#
_symmetry.space_group_name_H-M   'P 1'
#
loop_
_entity.id
_entity.type
_entity.pdbx_description
1 polymer ?
#
loop_
_entity_poly.entity_id
_entity_poly.type
_entity_poly.pdbx_seq_one_letter_code
_entity_poly.pdbx_strand_id
1 'polypeptide(L)'
;MDKQIKKKKWPPKKIIALSLTAAFIILVLYVFLFKLNKSSLNVKKERITISSVTRGPFQEFIPVQGEVMPLRTHYIPAGEGGRIVEIFLEAGTMVNKGDPILRLENTDLLMTIMWREAEFFQTENNLRNTQLQLEQRRLQLNQELAQVDNQLMQRKKTYDR
;
A
#
# COMPACT_ATOMS: atom_id res chain seq x y z
N MET A 1 -116.48 -60.94 -17.03
CA MET A 1 -115.30 -61.31 -17.83
C MET A 1 -114.09 -60.65 -17.19
N ASP A 2 -113.26 -61.48 -16.56
CA ASP A 2 -112.21 -61.09 -15.62
C ASP A 2 -110.83 -61.40 -16.24
N LYS A 3 -109.90 -60.43 -16.18
CA LYS A 3 -108.58 -60.50 -16.85
C LYS A 3 -107.50 -60.46 -15.78
N GLN A 4 -106.96 -61.64 -15.43
CA GLN A 4 -105.93 -61.79 -14.41
C GLN A 4 -104.64 -61.03 -14.78
N ILE A 5 -104.25 -60.07 -13.94
CA ILE A 5 -102.96 -59.36 -14.04
C ILE A 5 -101.87 -60.24 -13.43
N LYS A 6 -101.00 -60.80 -14.28
CA LYS A 6 -99.81 -61.56 -13.85
C LYS A 6 -98.88 -60.67 -13.01
N LYS A 7 -98.69 -61.03 -11.74
CA LYS A 7 -97.70 -60.40 -10.84
C LYS A 7 -96.29 -60.53 -11.45
N LYS A 8 -95.66 -59.39 -11.76
CA LYS A 8 -94.29 -59.33 -12.30
C LYS A 8 -93.32 -59.80 -11.21
N LYS A 9 -92.60 -60.90 -11.47
CA LYS A 9 -91.72 -61.58 -10.49
C LYS A 9 -90.60 -60.70 -9.90
N TRP A 10 -90.35 -59.53 -10.50
CA TRP A 10 -89.38 -58.54 -10.05
C TRP A 10 -90.02 -57.14 -9.99
N PRO A 11 -90.52 -56.68 -8.83
CA PRO A 11 -91.02 -55.32 -8.69
C PRO A 11 -89.84 -54.32 -8.75
N PRO A 12 -90.01 -53.13 -9.35
CA PRO A 12 -88.92 -52.16 -9.53
C PRO A 12 -88.25 -51.75 -8.21
N LYS A 13 -89.02 -51.71 -7.10
CA LYS A 13 -88.50 -51.45 -5.75
C LYS A 13 -87.47 -52.48 -5.26
N LYS A 14 -87.59 -53.76 -5.63
CA LYS A 14 -86.61 -54.80 -5.27
C LYS A 14 -85.34 -54.72 -6.11
N ILE A 15 -85.44 -54.33 -7.39
CA ILE A 15 -84.28 -54.12 -8.27
C ILE A 15 -83.47 -52.91 -7.77
N ILE A 16 -84.15 -51.82 -7.40
CA ILE A 16 -83.49 -50.64 -6.83
C ILE A 16 -82.79 -50.99 -5.51
N ALA A 17 -83.46 -51.72 -4.60
CA ALA A 17 -82.85 -52.15 -3.34
C ALA A 17 -81.61 -53.03 -3.56
N LEU A 18 -81.67 -53.97 -4.51
CA LEU A 18 -80.53 -54.85 -4.85
C LEU A 18 -79.38 -54.09 -5.53
N SER A 19 -79.70 -53.11 -6.37
CA SER A 19 -78.69 -52.25 -7.00
C SER A 19 -78.01 -51.35 -5.98
N LEU A 20 -78.75 -50.82 -4.99
CA LEU A 20 -78.21 -49.98 -3.93
C LEU A 20 -77.28 -50.76 -3.01
N THR A 21 -77.64 -52.00 -2.63
CA THR A 21 -76.77 -52.86 -1.82
C THR A 21 -75.53 -53.28 -2.61
N ALA A 22 -75.66 -53.62 -3.88
CA ALA A 22 -74.50 -53.91 -4.73
C ALA A 22 -73.56 -52.69 -4.86
N ALA A 23 -74.11 -51.50 -5.09
CA ALA A 23 -73.33 -50.26 -5.15
C ALA A 23 -72.64 -49.95 -3.82
N PHE A 24 -73.31 -50.17 -2.69
CA PHE A 24 -72.72 -49.99 -1.37
C PHE A 24 -71.57 -50.97 -1.13
N ILE A 25 -71.73 -52.24 -1.48
CA ILE A 25 -70.66 -53.26 -1.37
C ILE A 25 -69.46 -52.86 -2.23
N ILE A 26 -69.69 -52.43 -3.47
CA ILE A 26 -68.63 -51.97 -4.37
C ILE A 26 -67.89 -50.75 -3.80
N LEU A 27 -68.63 -49.78 -3.23
CA LEU A 27 -68.05 -48.59 -2.62
C LEU A 27 -67.19 -48.93 -1.39
N VAL A 28 -67.66 -49.83 -0.53
CA VAL A 28 -66.89 -50.31 0.63
C VAL A 28 -65.62 -51.02 0.15
N LEU A 29 -65.71 -51.87 -0.86
CA LEU A 29 -64.56 -52.57 -1.44
C LEU A 29 -63.55 -51.58 -2.03
N TYR A 30 -64.03 -50.56 -2.74
CA TYR A 30 -63.19 -49.53 -3.35
C TYR A 30 -62.42 -48.73 -2.28
N VAL A 31 -63.10 -48.31 -1.21
CA VAL A 31 -62.46 -47.58 -0.11
C VAL A 31 -61.44 -48.46 0.61
N PHE A 32 -61.76 -49.72 0.85
CA PHE A 32 -60.85 -50.66 1.51
C PHE A 32 -59.58 -50.89 0.69
N LEU A 33 -59.71 -51.15 -0.62
CA LEU A 33 -58.55 -51.43 -1.47
C LEU A 33 -57.68 -50.19 -1.74
N PHE A 34 -58.29 -49.02 -1.94
CA PHE A 34 -57.54 -47.83 -2.36
C PHE A 34 -57.13 -46.89 -1.23
N LYS A 35 -57.91 -46.75 -0.14
CA LYS A 35 -57.57 -45.79 0.92
C LYS A 35 -56.67 -46.35 2.03
N LEU A 36 -56.61 -47.67 2.21
CA LEU A 36 -55.79 -48.29 3.26
C LEU A 36 -54.32 -48.45 2.83
N ASN A 37 -54.03 -48.48 1.53
CA ASN A 37 -52.67 -48.58 1.01
C ASN A 37 -51.95 -47.22 0.92
N LYS A 38 -51.92 -46.46 2.01
CA LYS A 38 -50.96 -45.34 2.13
C LYS A 38 -49.61 -45.91 2.55
N SER A 39 -48.62 -45.84 1.66
CA SER A 39 -47.24 -46.19 1.95
C SER A 39 -46.69 -45.29 3.06
N SER A 40 -46.57 -45.81 4.28
CA SER A 40 -45.97 -45.12 5.42
C SER A 40 -44.59 -45.71 5.71
N LEU A 41 -43.57 -44.85 5.77
CA LEU A 41 -42.22 -45.27 6.17
C LEU A 41 -42.17 -45.40 7.70
N ASN A 42 -42.04 -46.63 8.20
CA ASN A 42 -41.90 -46.89 9.63
C ASN A 42 -40.44 -46.65 10.05
N VAL A 43 -40.19 -45.51 10.70
CA VAL A 43 -38.86 -45.16 11.21
C VAL A 43 -38.81 -45.42 12.71
N LYS A 44 -37.90 -46.33 13.10
CA LYS A 44 -37.50 -46.58 14.49
C LYS A 44 -37.03 -45.28 15.15
N LYS A 45 -37.68 -44.90 16.27
CA LYS A 45 -37.40 -43.66 16.99
C LYS A 45 -35.95 -43.58 17.49
N GLU A 46 -35.35 -44.74 17.76
CA GLU A 46 -33.95 -44.86 18.22
C GLU A 46 -32.94 -44.47 17.14
N ARG A 47 -33.36 -44.38 15.86
CA ARG A 47 -32.52 -43.95 14.73
C ARG A 47 -32.64 -42.46 14.44
N ILE A 48 -33.39 -41.70 15.24
CA ILE A 48 -33.64 -40.27 15.03
C ILE A 48 -32.96 -39.49 16.14
N THR A 49 -31.95 -38.70 15.78
CA THR A 49 -31.32 -37.73 16.68
C THR A 49 -32.04 -36.40 16.53
N ILE A 50 -32.73 -35.96 17.58
CA ILE A 50 -33.40 -34.66 17.63
C ILE A 50 -32.58 -33.75 18.56
N SER A 51 -32.08 -32.65 18.01
CA SER A 51 -31.29 -31.65 18.74
C SER A 51 -31.98 -30.29 18.66
N SER A 52 -31.96 -29.54 19.76
CA SER A 52 -32.49 -28.18 19.82
C SER A 52 -31.54 -27.20 19.14
N VAL A 53 -32.02 -26.46 18.15
CA VAL A 53 -31.27 -25.35 17.53
C VAL A 53 -31.46 -24.08 18.35
N THR A 54 -30.36 -23.37 18.62
CA THR A 54 -30.37 -22.08 19.31
C THR A 54 -29.76 -21.03 18.39
N ARG A 55 -30.29 -19.80 18.44
CA ARG A 55 -29.68 -18.66 17.75
C ARG A 55 -28.65 -18.04 18.67
N GLY A 56 -27.42 -17.98 18.20
CA GLY A 56 -26.32 -17.30 18.86
C GLY A 56 -25.54 -16.45 17.86
N PRO A 57 -24.69 -15.53 18.34
CA PRO A 57 -23.77 -14.82 17.46
C PRO A 57 -22.84 -15.84 16.79
N PHE A 58 -22.89 -15.90 15.46
CA PHE A 58 -21.95 -16.66 14.64
C PHE A 58 -21.03 -15.66 13.96
N GLN A 59 -19.73 -15.76 14.24
CA GLN A 59 -18.74 -14.88 13.65
C GLN A 59 -18.05 -15.62 12.50
N GLU A 60 -18.35 -15.18 11.28
CA GLU A 60 -17.65 -15.59 10.07
C GLU A 60 -16.44 -14.66 9.87
N PHE A 61 -15.26 -15.23 9.67
CA PHE A 61 -14.08 -14.47 9.28
C PHE A 61 -13.28 -15.24 8.23
N ILE A 62 -12.63 -14.49 7.35
CA ILE A 62 -11.73 -15.01 6.32
C ILE A 62 -10.31 -14.65 6.76
N PRO A 63 -9.46 -15.64 7.12
CA PRO A 63 -8.09 -15.35 7.50
C PRO A 63 -7.31 -14.87 6.27
N VAL A 64 -6.76 -13.66 6.36
CA VAL A 64 -5.87 -13.09 5.34
C VAL A 64 -4.45 -13.15 5.86
N GLN A 65 -3.55 -13.72 5.07
CA GLN A 65 -2.12 -13.69 5.33
C GLN A 65 -1.51 -12.50 4.59
N GLY A 66 -0.62 -11.78 5.26
CA GLY A 66 0.12 -10.66 4.69
C GLY A 66 1.43 -10.47 5.43
N GLU A 67 2.36 -9.79 4.78
CA GLU A 67 3.64 -9.42 5.36
C GLU A 67 3.63 -7.93 5.71
N VAL A 68 4.25 -7.58 6.84
CA VAL A 68 4.37 -6.19 7.27
C VAL A 68 5.60 -5.58 6.60
N MET A 69 5.36 -4.58 5.75
CA MET A 69 6.41 -3.83 5.07
C MET A 69 6.58 -2.45 5.70
N PRO A 70 7.81 -1.91 5.75
CA PRO A 70 8.04 -0.55 6.21
C PRO A 70 7.38 0.46 5.25
N LEU A 71 6.77 1.50 5.81
CA LEU A 71 6.17 2.58 4.99
C LEU A 71 7.23 3.33 4.18
N ARG A 72 8.44 3.50 4.73
CA ARG A 72 9.58 4.17 4.10
C ARG A 72 10.89 3.52 4.56
N THR A 73 11.80 3.35 3.61
CA THR A 73 13.16 2.88 3.87
C THR A 73 14.13 3.89 3.30
N HIS A 74 15.00 4.44 4.15
CA HIS A 74 16.05 5.38 3.75
C HIS A 74 17.40 4.72 3.94
N TYR A 75 18.19 4.69 2.87
CA TYR A 75 19.59 4.29 2.93
C TYR A 75 20.44 5.56 3.08
N ILE A 76 21.38 5.54 4.02
CA ILE A 76 22.30 6.66 4.27
C ILE A 76 23.67 6.24 3.74
N PRO A 77 24.00 6.52 2.47
CA PRO A 77 25.34 6.27 1.97
C PRO A 77 26.31 7.30 2.54
N ALA A 78 27.55 6.88 2.79
CA ALA A 78 28.63 7.83 3.03
C ALA A 78 29.02 8.48 1.70
N GLY A 79 28.98 9.81 1.62
CA GLY A 79 29.34 10.55 0.39
C GLY A 79 30.82 10.43 0.03
N GLU A 80 31.67 10.41 1.05
CA GLU A 80 33.11 10.14 0.94
C GLU A 80 33.39 8.84 1.71
N GLY A 81 34.17 7.95 1.11
CA GLY A 81 34.67 6.77 1.82
C GLY A 81 35.59 7.19 2.97
N GLY A 82 35.76 6.33 3.97
CA GLY A 82 36.63 6.63 5.10
C GLY A 82 36.65 5.51 6.12
N ARG A 83 37.59 5.58 7.06
CA ARG A 83 37.68 4.66 8.18
C ARG A 83 36.68 5.08 9.25
N ILE A 84 35.93 4.12 9.81
CA ILE A 84 35.09 4.37 10.99
C ILE A 84 36.00 4.62 12.19
N VAL A 85 35.89 5.81 12.78
CA VAL A 85 36.63 6.19 13.99
C VAL A 85 35.77 5.97 15.23
N GLU A 86 34.48 6.28 15.12
CA GLU A 86 33.57 6.27 16.26
C GLU A 86 32.15 5.94 15.81
N ILE A 87 31.44 5.18 16.63
CA ILE A 87 30.03 4.83 16.43
C ILE A 87 29.29 5.45 17.61
N PHE A 88 28.38 6.38 17.34
CA PHE A 88 27.63 7.11 18.37
C PHE A 88 26.32 6.41 18.74
N LEU A 89 25.73 5.67 17.79
CA LEU A 89 24.44 5.01 17.94
C LEU A 89 24.53 3.56 17.48
N GLU A 90 24.00 2.65 18.29
CA GLU A 90 23.97 1.23 17.96
C GLU A 90 22.78 0.86 17.07
N ALA A 91 22.86 -0.30 16.42
CA ALA A 91 21.78 -0.79 15.57
C ALA A 91 20.50 -1.04 16.39
N GLY A 92 19.35 -0.64 15.84
CA GLY A 92 18.04 -0.77 16.49
C GLY A 92 17.66 0.39 17.40
N THR A 93 18.56 1.37 17.59
CA THR A 93 18.23 2.59 18.33
C THR A 93 17.31 3.49 17.50
N MET A 94 16.34 4.13 18.16
CA MET A 94 15.50 5.15 17.52
C MET A 94 16.32 6.41 17.29
N VAL A 95 16.21 7.00 16.09
CA VAL A 95 16.98 8.18 15.68
C VAL A 95 16.08 9.30 15.21
N ASN A 96 16.50 10.53 15.44
CA ASN A 96 15.89 11.74 14.90
C ASN A 96 16.73 12.31 13.74
N LYS A 97 16.12 13.23 13.00
CA LYS A 97 16.81 13.92 11.92
C LYS A 97 17.96 14.77 12.49
N GLY A 98 19.17 14.49 12.03
CA GLY A 98 20.38 15.22 12.41
C GLY A 98 21.20 14.52 13.49
N ASP A 99 20.72 13.40 14.04
CA ASP A 99 21.47 12.66 15.04
C ASP A 99 22.73 12.04 14.39
N PRO A 100 23.92 12.24 15.00
CA PRO A 100 25.13 11.64 14.50
C PRO A 100 25.10 10.13 14.75
N ILE A 101 25.24 9.32 13.69
CA ILE A 101 25.23 7.86 13.78
C ILE A 101 26.65 7.33 13.97
N LEU A 102 27.58 7.82 13.14
CA LEU A 102 28.97 7.40 13.12
C LEU A 102 29.87 8.54 12.62
N ARG A 103 31.15 8.47 12.94
CA ARG A 103 32.19 9.40 12.48
C ARG A 103 33.15 8.65 11.56
N LEU A 104 33.25 9.13 10.32
CA LEU A 104 34.22 8.67 9.34
C LEU A 104 35.39 9.64 9.27
N GLU A 105 36.59 9.10 9.11
CA GLU A 105 37.80 9.86 8.85
C GLU A 105 38.42 9.40 7.53
N ASN A 106 38.67 10.36 6.64
CA ASN A 106 39.35 10.14 5.38
C ASN A 106 40.58 11.05 5.32
N THR A 107 41.75 10.43 5.50
CA THR A 107 43.04 11.13 5.49
C THR A 107 43.37 11.69 4.12
N ASP A 108 42.96 11.03 3.04
CA ASP A 108 43.23 11.47 1.67
C ASP A 108 42.39 12.71 1.31
N LEU A 109 41.12 12.73 1.74
CA LEU A 109 40.28 13.91 1.63
C LEU A 109 40.85 15.07 2.44
N LEU A 110 41.27 14.83 3.68
CA LEU A 110 41.88 15.85 4.53
C LEU A 110 43.14 16.44 3.88
N MET A 111 44.04 15.57 3.38
CA MET A 111 45.23 15.99 2.66
C MET A 111 44.87 16.81 1.42
N THR A 112 43.86 16.39 0.66
CA THR A 112 43.38 17.12 -0.51
C THR A 112 42.87 18.52 -0.15
N ILE A 113 42.15 18.66 0.96
CA ILE A 113 41.70 19.97 1.47
C ILE A 113 42.91 20.83 1.84
N MET A 114 43.89 20.28 2.58
CA MET A 114 45.10 21.01 2.95
C MET A 114 45.90 21.50 1.73
N TRP A 115 46.05 20.65 0.71
CA TRP A 115 46.71 21.03 -0.55
C TRP A 115 45.97 22.16 -1.27
N ARG A 116 44.63 22.07 -1.36
CA ARG A 116 43.80 23.12 -1.98
C ARG A 116 43.86 24.44 -1.22
N GLU A 117 43.90 24.37 0.11
CA GLU A 117 44.02 25.55 0.96
C GLU A 117 45.41 26.22 0.81
N ALA A 118 46.48 25.42 0.75
CA ALA A 118 47.82 25.92 0.46
C ALA A 118 47.93 26.56 -0.94
N GLU A 119 47.34 25.93 -1.96
CA GLU A 119 47.28 26.47 -3.32
C GLU A 119 46.49 27.79 -3.38
N PHE A 120 45.37 27.86 -2.65
CA PHE A 120 44.59 29.09 -2.51
C PHE A 120 45.43 30.22 -1.92
N PHE A 121 46.15 29.99 -0.82
CA PHE A 121 47.04 30.99 -0.22
C PHE A 121 48.19 31.40 -1.15
N GLN A 122 48.77 30.47 -1.90
CA GLN A 122 49.81 30.80 -2.87
C GLN A 122 49.25 31.69 -3.99
N THR A 123 48.05 31.37 -4.48
CA THR A 123 47.35 32.15 -5.51
C THR A 123 47.00 33.55 -5.01
N GLU A 124 46.52 33.66 -3.78
CA GLU A 124 46.22 34.94 -3.13
C GLU A 124 47.48 35.81 -2.99
N ASN A 125 48.59 35.22 -2.53
CA ASN A 125 49.87 35.95 -2.42
C ASN A 125 50.39 36.40 -3.79
N ASN A 126 50.27 35.57 -4.83
CA ASN A 126 50.63 35.95 -6.19
C ASN A 126 49.76 37.11 -6.71
N LEU A 127 48.46 37.08 -6.43
CA LEU A 127 47.55 38.17 -6.77
C LEU A 127 47.95 39.46 -6.05
N ARG A 128 48.25 39.38 -4.75
CA ARG A 128 48.71 40.53 -3.95
C ARG A 128 50.01 41.12 -4.49
N ASN A 129 51.00 40.29 -4.82
CA ASN A 129 52.25 40.72 -5.44
C ASN A 129 52.00 41.39 -6.80
N THR A 130 51.10 40.83 -7.61
CA THR A 130 50.71 41.40 -8.90
C THR A 130 50.06 42.78 -8.72
N GLN A 131 49.15 42.94 -7.76
CA GLN A 131 48.54 44.24 -7.44
C GLN A 131 49.58 45.26 -6.99
N LEU A 132 50.51 44.88 -6.11
CA LEU A 132 51.60 45.75 -5.67
C LEU A 132 52.49 46.19 -6.84
N GLN A 133 52.82 45.28 -7.76
CA GLN A 133 53.59 45.62 -8.97
C GLN A 133 52.83 46.59 -9.88
N LEU A 134 51.52 46.39 -10.06
CA LEU A 134 50.69 47.30 -10.84
C LEU A 134 50.62 48.70 -10.20
N GLU A 135 50.52 48.78 -8.87
CA GLU A 135 50.50 50.05 -8.17
C GLU A 135 51.85 50.78 -8.24
N GLN A 136 52.96 50.06 -8.07
CA GLN A 136 54.30 50.61 -8.27
C GLN A 136 54.49 51.13 -9.70
N ARG A 137 54.05 50.36 -10.71
CA ARG A 137 54.12 50.77 -12.11
C ARG A 137 53.27 52.00 -12.39
N ARG A 138 52.07 52.09 -11.79
CA ARG A 138 51.23 53.29 -11.86
C ARG A 138 51.94 54.51 -11.28
N LEU A 139 52.57 54.38 -10.10
CA LEU A 139 53.31 55.47 -9.47
C LEU A 139 54.51 55.91 -10.31
N GLN A 140 55.26 54.98 -10.91
CA GLN A 140 56.37 55.29 -11.82
C GLN A 140 55.88 56.04 -13.07
N LEU A 141 54.81 55.58 -13.71
CA LEU A 141 54.21 56.27 -14.87
C LEU A 141 53.76 57.69 -14.51
N ASN A 142 53.18 57.89 -13.32
CA ASN A 142 52.80 59.23 -12.86
C ASN A 142 54.01 60.15 -12.64
N GLN A 143 55.12 59.62 -12.11
CA GLN A 143 56.37 60.38 -11.96
C GLN A 143 56.97 60.75 -13.32
N GLU A 144 56.97 59.82 -14.28
CA GLU A 144 57.45 60.07 -15.64
C GLU A 144 56.61 61.13 -16.36
N LEU A 145 55.28 61.05 -16.25
CA LEU A 145 54.37 62.08 -16.77
C LEU A 145 54.67 63.46 -16.15
N ALA A 146 54.81 63.53 -14.82
CA ALA A 146 55.12 64.79 -14.14
C ALA A 146 56.48 65.37 -14.55
N GLN A 147 57.47 64.54 -14.84
CA GLN A 147 58.76 64.98 -15.38
C GLN A 147 58.64 65.51 -16.81
N VAL A 148 57.91 64.79 -17.68
CA VAL A 148 57.63 65.22 -19.05
C VAL A 148 56.87 66.55 -19.08
N ASP A 149 55.85 66.71 -18.24
CA ASP A 149 55.08 67.96 -18.12
C ASP A 149 55.96 69.14 -17.67
N ASN A 150 56.84 68.92 -16.69
CA ASN A 150 57.79 69.94 -16.25
C ASN A 150 58.77 70.32 -17.37
N GLN A 151 59.32 69.35 -18.09
CA GLN A 151 60.21 69.60 -19.23
C GLN A 151 59.49 70.38 -20.34
N LEU A 152 58.24 70.02 -20.64
CA LEU A 152 57.42 70.69 -21.64
C LEU A 152 57.11 72.14 -21.22
N MET A 153 56.79 72.37 -19.94
CA MET A 153 56.60 73.72 -19.40
C MET A 153 57.87 74.57 -19.50
N GLN A 154 59.04 74.01 -19.19
CA GLN A 154 60.32 74.70 -19.34
C GLN A 154 60.59 75.07 -20.80
N ARG A 155 60.39 74.13 -21.74
CA ARG A 155 60.60 74.40 -23.17
C ARG A 155 59.64 75.46 -23.72
N LYS A 156 58.37 75.45 -23.31
CA LYS A 156 57.41 76.51 -23.66
C LYS A 156 57.86 77.88 -23.16
N LYS A 157 58.28 77.99 -21.89
CA LYS A 157 58.80 79.25 -21.33
C LYS A 157 60.03 79.80 -22.08
N THR A 158 60.90 78.92 -22.59
CA THR A 158 62.05 79.32 -23.39
C THR A 158 61.66 79.73 -24.81
N TYR A 159 60.58 79.16 -25.36
CA TYR A 159 60.10 79.46 -26.71
C TYR A 159 59.27 80.75 -26.78
N ASP A 160 58.48 81.05 -25.74
CA ASP A 160 57.65 82.26 -25.66
C ASP A 160 58.44 83.52 -25.23
N ARG A 161 59.76 83.45 -25.13
CA ARG A 161 60.68 84.56 -24.85
C ARG A 161 61.38 85.01 -26.12
#